data_AF-A0A3D6EHK8-F1
#
_entry.id   AF-A0A3D6EHK8-F1
#
_cell.length_a   1.000
_cell.length_b   1.000
_cell.length_c   1.000
_cell.angle_alpha   90.00
_cell.angle_beta   90.00
_cell.angle_gamma   90.00
#
_symmetry.space_group_name_H-M   'P 1'
#
loop_
_entity.id
_entity.type
_entity.pdbx_description
1 polymer ?
#
loop_
_entity_poly.entity_id
_entity_poly.type
_entity_poly.pdbx_seq_one_letter_code
_entity_poly.pdbx_strand_id
1 'polypeptide(L)'
;MIPVTFETDNSLGAVPGCFVDVCVVTASEHPVLTVASGAIVEESGNYFVYKQLNPELYQKVQVSTGASDGIRVEIRSGLKEGETVVTKGAVILKLAQSAGTLDAHSGHVH
;
A
#
# COMPACT_ATOMS: atom_id res chain seq x y z
N MET A 1 5.07 8.45 34.63
CA MET A 1 5.37 9.06 33.32
C MET A 1 6.86 8.95 33.10
N ILE A 2 7.32 8.39 31.98
CA ILE A 2 8.75 8.26 31.66
C ILE A 2 9.05 9.32 30.60
N PRO A 3 9.91 10.32 30.88
CA PRO A 3 10.30 11.31 29.88
C PRO A 3 11.20 10.64 28.83
N VAL A 4 10.96 10.95 27.55
CA VAL A 4 11.78 10.50 26.42
C VAL A 4 12.32 11.75 25.72
N THR A 5 13.63 11.79 25.50
CA THR A 5 14.32 12.89 24.83
C THR A 5 14.93 12.36 23.54
N PHE A 6 14.73 13.08 22.43
CA PHE A 6 15.30 12.77 21.12
C PHE A 6 16.39 13.79 20.81
N GLU A 7 17.54 13.33 20.33
CA GLU A 7 18.66 14.17 19.87
C GLU A 7 18.93 13.86 18.39
N THR A 8 19.30 14.89 17.63
CA THR A 8 19.63 14.79 16.20
C THR A 8 20.70 15.83 15.87
N ASP A 9 21.50 15.60 14.85
CA ASP A 9 22.60 16.47 14.40
C ASP A 9 22.12 17.82 13.81
N ASN A 10 20.83 18.13 13.92
CA ASN A 10 20.14 19.30 13.37
C ASN A 10 20.46 19.57 11.88
N SER A 11 20.66 18.51 11.09
CA SER A 11 20.90 18.62 9.64
C SER A 11 19.72 19.23 8.87
N LEU A 12 18.53 19.23 9.49
CA LEU A 12 17.30 19.85 8.99
C LEU A 12 17.26 21.37 9.18
N GLY A 13 18.18 21.96 9.96
CA GLY A 13 18.20 23.40 10.25
C GLY A 13 17.00 23.88 11.08
N ALA A 14 16.45 23.01 11.93
CA ALA A 14 15.34 23.35 12.80
C ALA A 14 15.75 24.44 13.79
N VAL A 15 14.87 25.42 14.00
CA VAL A 15 15.05 26.52 14.96
C VAL A 15 14.11 26.36 16.16
N PRO A 16 14.45 26.93 17.33
CA PRO A 16 13.57 26.90 18.48
C PRO A 16 12.18 27.47 18.15
N GLY A 17 11.13 26.75 18.55
CA GLY A 17 9.74 27.12 18.29
C GLY A 17 9.15 26.53 16.99
N CYS A 18 9.94 25.85 16.16
CA CYS A 18 9.41 25.06 15.06
C CYS A 18 8.73 23.77 15.54
N PHE A 19 7.71 23.35 14.80
CA PHE A 19 7.11 22.03 14.96
C PHE A 19 7.98 20.98 14.26
N VAL A 20 8.15 19.83 14.92
CA VAL A 20 8.82 18.66 14.36
C VAL A 20 7.93 17.44 14.53
N ASP A 21 7.80 16.64 13.47
CA ASP A 21 7.15 15.33 13.53
C ASP A 21 8.20 14.27 13.84
N VAL A 22 8.00 13.54 14.94
CA VAL A 22 8.86 12.43 15.35
C VAL A 22 8.07 11.13 15.22
N CYS A 23 8.53 10.21 14.37
CA CYS A 23 7.94 8.90 14.23
C CYS A 23 8.82 7.87 14.96
N VAL A 24 8.26 7.18 15.95
CA VAL A 24 8.92 6.08 16.66
C VAL A 24 8.29 4.78 16.20
N VAL A 25 9.05 3.99 15.44
CA VAL A 25 8.63 2.64 15.04
C VAL A 25 9.04 1.66 16.13
N THR A 26 8.06 0.91 16.64
CA THR A 26 8.30 -0.15 17.62
C THR A 26 8.03 -1.51 16.98
N ALA A 27 8.70 -2.55 17.47
CA ALA A 27 8.39 -3.91 17.04
C ALA A 27 7.00 -4.30 17.55
N SER A 28 6.22 -4.98 16.71
CA SER A 28 4.98 -5.61 17.16
C SER A 28 5.31 -6.78 18.10
N GLU A 29 4.55 -6.93 19.18
CA GLU A 29 4.70 -8.04 20.14
C GLU A 29 4.37 -9.41 19.50
N HIS A 30 3.70 -9.40 18.35
CA HIS A 30 3.28 -10.60 17.63
C HIS A 30 3.61 -10.52 16.13
N PRO A 31 3.87 -11.67 15.47
CA PRO A 31 4.00 -11.70 14.02
C PRO A 31 2.68 -11.25 13.38
N VAL A 32 2.78 -10.24 12.52
CA VAL A 32 1.64 -9.64 11.82
C VAL A 32 1.86 -9.69 10.31
N LEU A 33 0.78 -9.87 9.55
CA LEU A 33 0.83 -9.82 8.09
C LEU A 33 1.05 -8.37 7.67
N THR A 34 2.07 -8.11 6.87
CA THR A 34 2.41 -6.75 6.41
C THR A 34 2.68 -6.72 4.93
N VAL A 35 2.18 -5.67 4.27
CA VAL A 35 2.44 -5.38 2.86
C VAL A 35 3.19 -4.07 2.74
N ALA A 36 3.89 -3.83 1.64
CA ALA A 36 4.50 -2.53 1.40
C ALA A 36 3.42 -1.46 1.24
N SER A 37 3.64 -0.26 1.78
CA SER A 37 2.70 0.86 1.70
C SER A 37 2.28 1.18 0.26
N GLY A 38 3.20 1.05 -0.70
CA GLY A 38 2.91 1.25 -2.13
C GLY A 38 1.96 0.24 -2.78
N ALA A 39 1.64 -0.88 -2.12
CA ALA A 39 0.65 -1.85 -2.60
C ALA A 39 -0.80 -1.48 -2.23
N ILE A 40 -0.98 -0.55 -1.29
CA ILE A 40 -2.29 -0.16 -0.77
C ILE A 40 -2.82 0.99 -1.61
N VAL A 41 -4.06 0.84 -2.06
CA VAL A 41 -4.81 1.86 -2.77
C VAL A 41 -5.96 2.31 -1.90
N GLU A 42 -5.99 3.59 -1.55
CA GLU A 42 -7.12 4.21 -0.85
C GLU A 42 -8.15 4.73 -1.88
N GLU A 43 -9.42 4.43 -1.66
CA GLU A 43 -10.54 4.93 -2.47
C GLU A 43 -11.70 5.29 -1.53
N SER A 44 -11.95 6.59 -1.35
CA SER A 44 -13.01 7.14 -0.48
C SER A 44 -12.96 6.59 0.96
N GLY A 45 -11.76 6.55 1.56
CA GLY A 45 -11.56 6.04 2.92
C GLY A 45 -11.57 4.52 3.08
N ASN A 46 -11.71 3.77 1.98
CA ASN A 46 -11.54 2.32 1.97
C ASN A 46 -10.16 1.94 1.40
N TYR A 47 -9.56 0.91 1.97
CA TYR A 47 -8.25 0.42 1.55
C TYR A 47 -8.38 -0.87 0.72
N PHE A 48 -7.64 -0.92 -0.38
CA PHE A 48 -7.63 -2.03 -1.31
C PHE A 48 -6.21 -2.43 -1.67
N VAL A 49 -6.05 -3.70 -2.03
CA VAL A 49 -4.81 -4.25 -2.59
C VAL A 49 -5.14 -5.02 -3.86
N TYR A 50 -4.17 -5.15 -4.75
CA TYR A 50 -4.28 -6.02 -5.92
C TYR A 50 -3.51 -7.31 -5.66
N LYS A 51 -4.25 -8.37 -5.36
CA LYS A 51 -3.73 -9.73 -5.19
C LYS A 51 -3.48 -10.34 -6.57
N GLN A 52 -2.29 -10.88 -6.78
CA GLN A 52 -1.96 -11.61 -8.00
C GLN A 52 -2.51 -13.03 -7.87
N LEU A 53 -3.40 -13.41 -8.79
CA LEU A 53 -3.90 -14.79 -8.90
C LEU A 53 -3.03 -15.59 -9.87
N ASN A 54 -2.66 -14.97 -11.00
CA ASN A 54 -1.80 -15.53 -12.05
C ASN A 54 -0.89 -14.40 -12.59
N PRO A 55 0.15 -14.70 -13.39
CA PRO A 55 1.02 -13.69 -14.00
C PRO A 55 0.26 -12.57 -14.75
N GLU A 56 -0.90 -12.92 -15.31
CA GLU A 56 -1.72 -12.03 -16.14
C GLU A 56 -3.02 -11.57 -15.44
N LEU A 57 -3.34 -12.13 -14.26
CA LEU A 57 -4.64 -11.91 -13.61
C LEU A 57 -4.50 -11.44 -12.17
N TYR A 58 -5.19 -10.33 -11.88
CA TYR A 58 -5.11 -9.62 -10.61
C TYR A 58 -6.52 -9.35 -10.09
N GLN A 59 -6.69 -9.48 -8.79
CA GLN A 59 -7.96 -9.28 -8.11
C GLN A 59 -7.84 -8.10 -7.15
N LYS A 60 -8.74 -7.11 -7.28
CA LYS A 60 -8.90 -6.04 -6.27
C LYS A 60 -9.58 -6.64 -5.05
N VAL A 61 -8.91 -6.58 -3.90
CA VAL A 61 -9.40 -7.10 -2.62
C VAL A 61 -9.43 -5.96 -1.63
N GLN A 62 -10.55 -5.78 -0.94
CA GLN A 62 -10.66 -4.84 0.16
C GLN A 62 -9.92 -5.38 1.37
N VAL A 63 -9.14 -4.54 2.03
CA VAL A 63 -8.38 -4.90 3.23
C VAL A 63 -8.69 -3.94 4.37
N SER A 64 -8.56 -4.44 5.60
CA SER A 64 -8.48 -3.57 6.78
C SER A 64 -7.03 -3.43 7.19
N THR A 65 -6.53 -2.20 7.23
CA THR A 65 -5.16 -1.87 7.61
C THR A 65 -5.04 -1.58 9.10
N GLY A 66 -3.85 -1.81 9.65
CA GLY A 66 -3.49 -1.55 11.04
C GLY A 66 -2.36 -0.53 11.16
N ALA A 67 -1.38 -0.82 12.02
CA ALA A 67 -0.21 0.03 12.19
C ALA A 67 0.63 0.13 10.90
N SER A 68 1.28 1.27 10.70
CA SER A 68 2.20 1.52 9.59
C SER A 68 3.52 2.03 10.14
N ASP A 69 4.64 1.52 9.63
CA ASP A 69 5.98 2.04 9.94
C ASP A 69 6.47 3.07 8.89
N GLY A 70 5.60 3.45 7.96
CA GLY A 70 5.90 4.32 6.81
C GLY A 70 6.40 3.58 5.56
N ILE A 71 6.95 2.37 5.72
CA ILE A 71 7.44 1.52 4.62
C ILE A 71 6.47 0.35 4.39
N ARG A 72 5.95 -0.23 5.47
CA ARG A 72 5.05 -1.38 5.51
C ARG A 72 3.84 -1.05 6.36
N VAL A 73 2.72 -1.64 5.97
CA VAL A 73 1.43 -1.49 6.63
C VAL A 73 0.92 -2.87 7.03
N GLU A 74 0.47 -2.97 8.27
CA GLU A 74 -0.19 -4.15 8.82
C GLU A 74 -1.53 -4.39 8.13
N ILE A 75 -1.83 -5.64 7.82
CA ILE A 75 -3.11 -6.10 7.29
C ILE A 75 -3.81 -6.94 8.35
N ARG A 76 -4.95 -6.43 8.83
CA ARG A 76 -5.78 -7.09 9.85
C ARG A 76 -6.79 -8.05 9.22
N SER A 77 -7.23 -7.79 7.99
CA SER A 77 -8.14 -8.66 7.25
C SER A 77 -8.07 -8.42 5.74
N GLY A 78 -8.54 -9.41 4.97
CA GLY A 78 -8.64 -9.35 3.50
C GLY A 78 -7.49 -10.01 2.75
N LEU A 79 -6.41 -10.38 3.43
CA LEU A 79 -5.31 -11.17 2.87
C LEU A 79 -4.95 -12.33 3.80
N LYS A 80 -4.28 -13.33 3.23
CA LYS A 80 -3.69 -14.48 3.93
C LYS A 80 -2.18 -14.55 3.70
N GLU A 81 -1.50 -15.23 4.60
CA GLU A 81 -0.07 -15.52 4.45
C GLU A 81 0.19 -16.31 3.15
N GLY A 82 1.29 -15.96 2.47
CA GLY A 82 1.69 -16.57 1.20
C GLY A 82 1.04 -15.95 -0.05
N GLU A 83 0.10 -15.01 0.10
CA GLU A 83 -0.49 -14.32 -1.05
C GLU A 83 0.46 -13.24 -1.61
N THR A 84 0.57 -13.20 -2.94
CA THR A 84 1.40 -12.20 -3.63
C THR A 84 0.57 -10.97 -3.97
N VAL A 85 1.07 -9.80 -3.59
CA VAL A 85 0.44 -8.50 -3.86
C VAL A 85 1.34 -7.63 -4.70
N VAL A 86 0.73 -6.82 -5.57
CA VAL A 86 1.46 -5.90 -6.44
C VAL A 86 1.87 -4.66 -5.66
N THR A 87 3.18 -4.40 -5.58
CA THR A 87 3.76 -3.26 -4.84
C THR A 87 4.12 -2.06 -5.72
N LYS A 88 4.41 -2.29 -7.01
CA LYS A 88 4.69 -1.25 -8.01
C LYS A 88 3.87 -1.56 -9.26
N GLY A 89 2.92 -0.69 -9.61
CA GLY A 89 2.16 -0.81 -10.85
C GLY A 89 0.65 -1.05 -10.73
N ALA A 90 0.05 -0.94 -9.53
CA ALA A 90 -1.40 -0.92 -9.37
C ALA A 90 -2.09 0.13 -10.27
N VAL A 91 -1.38 1.23 -10.56
CA VAL A 91 -1.82 2.29 -11.48
C VAL A 91 -1.64 1.91 -12.96
N ILE A 92 -0.57 1.17 -13.32
CA ILE A 92 -0.30 0.79 -14.73
C ILE A 92 -1.31 -0.25 -15.21
N LEU A 93 -1.77 -1.14 -14.33
CA LEU A 93 -2.73 -2.16 -14.72
C LEU A 93 -4.15 -1.60 -14.96
N LYS A 94 -4.52 -0.51 -14.27
CA LYS A 94 -5.82 0.15 -14.48
C LYS A 94 -5.93 0.75 -15.89
N LEU A 95 -4.81 1.15 -16.50
CA LEU A 95 -4.73 1.61 -17.89
C LEU A 95 -4.78 0.45 -18.91
N ALA A 96 -4.15 -0.69 -18.61
CA ALA A 96 -4.16 -1.83 -19.52
C ALA A 96 -5.56 -2.47 -19.65
N GLN A 97 -6.33 -2.55 -18.56
CA GLN A 97 -7.68 -3.11 -18.61
C GLN A 97 -8.72 -2.17 -19.23
N SER A 98 -8.51 -0.84 -19.18
CA SER A 98 -9.39 0.13 -19.84
C SER A 98 -9.10 0.33 -21.33
N ALA A 99 -7.96 -0.16 -21.83
CA ALA A 99 -7.66 -0.22 -23.26
C ALA A 99 -8.24 -1.47 -23.97
N GLY A 100 -8.83 -2.41 -23.22
CA GLY A 100 -9.33 -3.69 -23.73
C GLY A 100 -10.80 -3.74 -24.15
N THR A 101 -11.47 -2.60 -24.37
CA THR A 101 -12.86 -2.54 -24.87
C THR A 101 -12.96 -1.88 -26.24
N LEU A 102 -12.12 -2.28 -27.19
CA LEU A 102 -12.34 -2.00 -28.61
C LEU A 102 -12.06 -3.28 -29.38
N ASP A 103 -13.05 -4.15 -29.47
CA ASP A 103 -13.50 -4.74 -30.74
C ASP A 103 -14.51 -5.88 -30.50
N ALA A 104 -15.78 -5.61 -30.81
CA ALA A 104 -16.80 -6.66 -30.99
C ALA A 104 -17.95 -6.15 -31.89
N HIS A 105 -17.62 -5.89 -33.17
CA HIS A 105 -18.45 -6.07 -34.38
C HIS A 105 -17.88 -5.14 -35.46
N SER A 106 -17.26 -5.63 -36.54
CA SER A 106 -18.03 -6.20 -37.64
C SER A 106 -17.15 -7.06 -38.53
N GLY A 107 -17.48 -8.35 -38.61
CA GLY A 107 -17.10 -9.16 -39.75
C GLY A 107 -18.01 -8.85 -40.94
N HIS A 108 -17.42 -8.70 -42.13
CA HIS A 108 -17.95 -9.33 -43.33
C HIS A 108 -16.80 -9.69 -44.26
N VAL A 109 -16.94 -10.88 -44.85
CA VAL A 109 -16.05 -11.58 -45.75
C VAL A 109 -16.39 -11.19 -47.19
N HIS A 110 -15.35 -11.10 -48.03
CA HIS A 110 -15.34 -10.92 -49.49
C HIS A 110 -15.59 -9.49 -50.01
#